data_AF-A0A553AEY8-F1
#
_entry.id   AF-A0A553AEY8-F1
#
_cell.length_a   1.000
_cell.length_b   1.000
_cell.length_c   1.000
_cell.angle_alpha   90.00
_cell.angle_beta   90.00
_cell.angle_gamma   90.00
#
_symmetry.space_group_name_H-M   'P 1'
#
loop_
_entity.id
_entity.type
_entity.pdbx_description
1 polymer ?
#
loop_
_entity_poly.entity_id
_entity_poly.type
_entity_poly.pdbx_seq_one_letter_code
_entity_poly.pdbx_strand_id
1 'polypeptide(L)'
;MKKNSSVFIFLDEEIQPFGEFVVPINFELDTTKLVDGNHVLKIVSKDPNGKEGIRIIPFIVRNGPSIAIEGIAENDIVDGIIPIMINAYGKGDQKEFLIEGSETPQSTPAWFWAIIIGFIGFAIYYFTVEMIKGI
;
A
#
# COMPACT_ATOMS: atom_id res chain seq x y z
N MET A 1 -41.30 -15.84 22.31
CA MET A 1 -39.88 -15.69 22.75
C MET A 1 -39.08 -15.18 21.56
N LYS A 2 -38.32 -14.09 21.72
CA LYS A 2 -37.45 -13.54 20.66
C LYS A 2 -36.31 -14.54 20.45
N LYS A 3 -36.31 -15.19 19.30
CA LYS A 3 -35.33 -16.20 18.90
C LYS A 3 -34.10 -15.45 18.39
N ASN A 4 -33.08 -15.29 19.23
CA ASN A 4 -31.86 -14.57 18.87
C ASN A 4 -30.82 -15.57 18.34
N SER A 5 -30.23 -15.29 17.18
CA SER A 5 -29.10 -16.06 16.65
C SER A 5 -27.81 -15.65 17.38
N SER A 6 -26.91 -16.61 17.61
CA SER A 6 -25.56 -16.34 18.12
C SER A 6 -24.52 -16.49 17.02
N VAL A 7 -23.41 -15.78 17.16
CA VAL A 7 -22.28 -15.82 16.22
C VAL A 7 -21.00 -16.07 16.99
N PHE A 8 -20.22 -17.02 16.50
CA PHE A 8 -18.87 -17.33 16.95
C PHE A 8 -17.89 -16.79 15.93
N ILE A 9 -16.93 -15.99 16.38
CA ILE A 9 -15.88 -15.42 15.54
C ILE A 9 -14.58 -16.15 15.86
N PHE A 10 -13.89 -16.61 14.83
CA PHE A 10 -12.59 -17.25 14.91
C PHE A 10 -11.60 -16.45 14.05
N LEU A 11 -10.40 -16.29 14.57
CA LEU A 11 -9.29 -15.68 13.85
C LEU A 11 -8.29 -16.77 13.48
N ASP A 12 -7.89 -16.79 12.21
CA ASP A 12 -6.99 -17.76 11.61
C ASP A 12 -7.45 -19.21 11.85
N GLU A 13 -6.51 -20.10 12.18
CA GLU A 13 -6.78 -21.52 12.46
C GLU A 13 -6.99 -21.79 13.96
N GLU A 14 -7.29 -20.75 14.76
CA GLU A 14 -7.52 -20.93 16.19
C GLU A 14 -8.79 -21.77 16.48
N ILE A 15 -8.63 -22.71 17.41
CA ILE A 15 -9.72 -23.63 17.82
C ILE A 15 -10.69 -22.91 18.78
N GLN A 16 -10.19 -21.92 19.53
CA GLN A 16 -11.01 -21.13 20.43
C GLN A 16 -11.63 -19.95 19.68
N PRO A 17 -12.94 -19.70 19.84
CA PRO A 17 -13.53 -18.50 19.27
C PRO A 17 -12.94 -17.27 19.97
N PHE A 18 -12.60 -16.25 19.19
CA PHE A 18 -12.29 -14.91 19.66
C PHE A 18 -13.42 -14.35 20.54
N GLY A 19 -14.67 -14.72 20.23
CA GLY A 19 -15.81 -14.47 21.08
C GLY A 19 -17.11 -15.06 20.55
N GLU A 20 -18.08 -15.22 21.46
CA GLU A 20 -19.47 -15.54 21.16
C GLU A 20 -20.34 -14.30 21.43
N PHE A 21 -21.18 -13.94 20.46
CA PHE A 21 -22.02 -12.75 20.56
C PHE A 21 -23.43 -12.98 20.03
N VAL A 22 -24.39 -12.15 20.46
CA VAL A 22 -25.80 -12.22 20.07
C VAL A 22 -26.11 -11.19 18.97
N VAL A 23 -26.63 -11.64 17.83
CA VAL A 23 -26.86 -10.81 16.64
C VAL A 23 -28.05 -9.83 16.83
N PRO A 24 -28.01 -8.61 16.26
CA PRO A 24 -26.90 -7.98 15.52
C PRO A 24 -25.81 -7.40 16.44
N ILE A 25 -24.56 -7.43 15.97
CA ILE A 25 -23.38 -6.94 16.70
C ILE A 25 -22.53 -6.02 15.83
N ASN A 26 -21.85 -5.07 16.46
CA ASN A 26 -20.68 -4.41 15.91
C ASN A 26 -19.44 -5.03 16.56
N PHE A 27 -18.53 -5.55 15.76
CA PHE A 27 -17.29 -6.20 16.20
C PHE A 27 -16.10 -5.38 15.72
N GLU A 28 -15.23 -4.97 16.64
CA GLU A 28 -14.00 -4.25 16.35
C GLU A 28 -12.81 -5.20 16.46
N LEU A 29 -12.08 -5.38 15.36
CA LEU A 29 -10.87 -6.18 15.31
C LEU A 29 -9.65 -5.25 15.40
N ASP A 30 -8.89 -5.36 16.49
CA ASP A 30 -7.63 -4.64 16.65
C ASP A 30 -6.51 -5.35 15.89
N THR A 31 -6.26 -4.90 14.66
CA THR A 31 -5.22 -5.51 13.79
C THR A 31 -3.81 -5.16 14.24
N THR A 32 -3.59 -4.19 15.15
CA THR A 32 -2.23 -3.79 15.58
C THR A 32 -1.52 -4.86 16.38
N LYS A 33 -2.29 -5.80 16.95
CA LYS A 33 -1.80 -6.95 17.71
C LYS A 33 -1.55 -8.18 16.84
N LEU A 34 -1.92 -8.10 15.56
CA LEU A 34 -1.71 -9.19 14.61
C LEU A 34 -0.34 -9.05 13.95
N VAL A 35 0.25 -10.19 13.63
CA VAL A 35 1.49 -10.25 12.84
C VAL A 35 1.21 -9.79 11.40
N ASP A 36 2.25 -9.39 10.68
CA ASP A 36 2.12 -9.09 9.26
C ASP A 36 1.94 -10.38 8.46
N GLY A 37 1.05 -10.34 7.48
CA GLY A 37 0.81 -11.47 6.59
C GLY A 37 -0.67 -11.73 6.30
N ASN A 38 -0.93 -12.93 5.78
CA ASN A 38 -2.28 -13.36 5.42
C ASN A 38 -2.99 -13.91 6.67
N HIS A 39 -4.20 -13.44 6.87
CA HIS A 39 -5.08 -13.84 7.96
C HIS A 39 -6.46 -14.23 7.43
N VAL A 40 -7.20 -14.97 8.24
CA VAL A 40 -8.54 -15.45 7.90
C VAL A 40 -9.50 -15.18 9.05
N LEU A 41 -10.59 -14.46 8.78
CA LEU A 41 -11.69 -14.32 9.74
C LEU A 41 -12.79 -15.34 9.41
N LYS A 42 -13.05 -16.26 10.33
CA LYS A 42 -14.11 -17.27 10.19
C LYS A 42 -15.26 -16.94 11.14
N ILE A 43 -16.45 -16.79 10.59
CA ILE A 43 -17.67 -16.45 11.30
C ILE A 43 -18.62 -17.65 11.21
N VAL A 44 -19.00 -18.20 12.36
CA VAL A 44 -19.99 -19.29 12.46
C VAL A 44 -21.23 -18.75 13.13
N SER A 45 -22.30 -18.57 12.34
CA SER A 45 -23.62 -18.18 12.84
C SER A 45 -24.41 -19.42 13.23
N LYS A 46 -25.05 -19.40 14.41
CA LYS A 46 -25.93 -20.44 14.90
C LYS A 46 -27.34 -19.89 15.04
N ASP A 47 -28.25 -20.44 14.26
CA ASP A 47 -29.65 -20.07 14.33
C ASP A 47 -30.33 -20.67 15.57
N PRO A 48 -31.42 -20.06 16.04
CA PRO A 48 -32.28 -20.56 17.12
C PRO A 48 -32.85 -21.96 16.87
N ASN A 49 -32.84 -22.43 15.63
CA ASN A 49 -33.28 -23.77 15.23
C ASN A 49 -32.11 -24.77 15.10
N GLY A 50 -30.90 -24.38 15.50
CA GLY A 50 -29.70 -25.21 15.49
C GLY A 50 -28.99 -25.33 14.14
N LYS A 51 -29.44 -24.59 13.11
CA LYS A 51 -28.71 -24.54 11.82
C LYS A 51 -27.48 -23.66 11.95
N GLU A 52 -26.38 -24.08 11.35
CA GLU A 52 -25.13 -23.34 11.36
C GLU A 52 -24.79 -22.83 9.96
N GLY A 53 -24.36 -21.58 9.88
CA GLY A 53 -23.85 -20.94 8.65
C GLY A 53 -22.41 -20.49 8.86
N ILE A 54 -21.52 -20.85 7.94
CA ILE A 54 -20.10 -20.50 8.03
C ILE A 54 -19.76 -19.49 6.93
N ARG A 55 -19.08 -18.42 7.30
CA ARG A 55 -18.52 -17.41 6.39
C ARG A 55 -17.03 -17.27 6.67
N ILE A 56 -16.21 -17.29 5.60
CA ILE A 56 -14.76 -17.15 5.69
C ILE A 56 -14.37 -15.89 4.91
N ILE A 57 -13.55 -15.03 5.52
CA ILE A 57 -13.11 -13.75 4.96
C ILE A 57 -11.57 -13.68 5.06
N PRO A 58 -10.83 -13.89 3.98
CA PRO A 58 -9.38 -13.69 3.97
C PRO A 58 -9.05 -12.18 3.97
N PHE A 59 -8.00 -11.79 4.70
CA PHE A 59 -7.48 -10.42 4.72
C PHE A 59 -5.96 -10.43 4.94
N ILE A 60 -5.30 -9.29 4.71
CA ILE A 60 -3.85 -9.15 4.86
C ILE A 60 -3.56 -8.02 5.85
N VAL A 61 -2.72 -8.31 6.85
CA VAL A 61 -2.25 -7.34 7.84
C VAL A 61 -0.88 -6.82 7.42
N ARG A 62 -0.71 -5.50 7.50
CA ARG A 62 0.54 -4.76 7.22
C ARG A 62 0.73 -3.66 8.26
N ASN A 63 1.31 -4.04 9.39
CA ASN A 63 1.71 -3.19 10.51
C ASN A 63 3.21 -2.84 10.45
N GLY A 64 4.02 -3.60 9.71
CA GLY A 64 5.44 -3.35 9.49
C GLY A 64 5.75 -2.13 8.62
N PRO A 65 7.04 -1.73 8.54
CA PRO A 65 7.47 -0.60 7.73
C PRO A 65 7.29 -0.87 6.23
N SER A 66 6.89 0.15 5.48
CA SER A 66 6.84 0.10 4.01
C SER A 66 8.25 0.32 3.45
N ILE A 67 8.70 -0.55 2.55
CA ILE A 67 9.99 -0.41 1.88
C ILE A 67 9.76 0.05 0.44
N ALA A 68 10.45 1.09 0.01
CA ALA A 68 10.50 1.55 -1.37
C ALA A 68 11.93 1.42 -1.90
N ILE A 69 12.06 0.93 -3.13
CA ILE A 69 13.35 0.71 -3.80
C ILE A 69 13.33 1.51 -5.09
N GLU A 70 14.40 2.27 -5.33
CA GLU A 70 14.64 3.00 -6.57
C GLU A 70 15.97 2.58 -7.19
N GLY A 71 16.09 2.70 -8.52
CA GLY A 71 17.28 2.31 -9.27
C GLY A 71 17.23 0.89 -9.85
N ILE A 72 16.22 0.08 -9.48
CA ILE A 72 15.93 -1.22 -10.10
C ILE A 72 14.45 -1.56 -9.99
N ALA A 73 13.87 -2.19 -11.02
CA ALA A 73 12.49 -2.65 -11.04
C ALA A 73 12.39 -4.20 -11.02
N GLU A 74 11.20 -4.71 -10.68
CA GLU A 74 10.92 -6.14 -10.74
C GLU A 74 11.14 -6.68 -12.17
N ASN A 75 11.93 -7.75 -12.28
CA ASN A 75 12.28 -8.41 -13.55
C ASN A 75 13.21 -7.61 -14.48
N ASP A 76 13.91 -6.57 -13.99
CA ASP A 76 14.94 -5.92 -14.79
C ASP A 76 16.12 -6.86 -15.10
N ILE A 77 16.61 -6.81 -16.34
CA ILE A 77 17.84 -7.47 -16.78
C ILE A 77 18.96 -6.44 -16.68
N VAL A 78 19.85 -6.63 -15.72
CA VAL A 78 20.91 -5.67 -15.36
C VAL A 78 22.31 -6.20 -15.66
N ASP A 79 23.23 -5.30 -15.99
CA ASP A 79 24.66 -5.59 -16.20
C ASP A 79 25.52 -4.45 -15.61
N GLY A 80 26.67 -4.78 -15.03
CA GLY A 80 27.57 -3.83 -14.37
C GLY A 80 27.16 -3.41 -12.94
N ILE A 81 27.50 -2.17 -12.55
CA ILE A 81 27.26 -1.62 -11.20
C ILE A 81 26.15 -0.57 -11.28
N ILE A 82 25.04 -0.81 -10.58
CA ILE A 82 23.86 0.07 -10.58
C ILE A 82 23.65 0.65 -9.18
N PRO A 83 23.48 1.98 -9.05
CA PRO A 83 23.14 2.61 -7.78
C PRO A 83 21.68 2.30 -7.42
N ILE A 84 21.47 1.68 -6.26
CA ILE A 84 20.13 1.37 -5.72
C ILE A 84 19.92 2.20 -4.46
N MET A 85 18.74 2.81 -4.36
CA MET A 85 18.29 3.53 -3.17
C MET A 85 17.18 2.74 -2.48
N ILE A 86 17.32 2.55 -1.17
CA ILE A 86 16.36 1.82 -0.33
C ILE A 86 15.83 2.77 0.72
N ASN A 87 14.52 3.00 0.71
CA ASN A 87 13.80 3.82 1.67
C ASN A 87 12.88 2.94 2.52
N ALA A 88 12.86 3.13 3.83
CA ALA A 88 11.96 2.43 4.74
C ALA A 88 11.15 3.43 5.56
N TYR A 89 9.83 3.31 5.51
CA TYR A 89 8.89 4.19 6.20
C TYR A 89 8.21 3.41 7.32
N GLY A 90 8.48 3.77 8.57
CA GLY A 90 7.78 3.22 9.73
C GLY A 90 6.34 3.72 9.78
N LYS A 91 5.38 2.82 9.98
CA LYS A 91 3.97 3.16 10.25
C LYS A 91 3.76 3.53 11.73
N GLY A 92 4.69 4.31 12.28
CA GLY A 92 4.67 4.77 13.68
C GLY A 92 3.74 5.97 13.85
N ASP A 93 3.14 6.07 15.03
CA ASP A 93 2.19 7.12 15.41
C ASP A 93 2.57 8.50 14.85
N GLN A 94 1.65 9.06 14.05
CA GLN A 94 1.77 10.36 13.38
C GLN A 94 1.70 11.56 14.35
N LYS A 95 2.42 11.51 15.47
CA LYS A 95 2.52 12.61 16.43
C LYS A 95 3.84 13.35 16.36
N GLU A 96 4.88 12.74 15.79
CA GLU A 96 6.12 13.42 15.46
C GLU A 96 6.24 13.49 13.93
N PHE A 97 5.92 14.66 13.39
CA PHE A 97 6.26 15.00 12.02
C PHE A 97 7.78 15.14 11.96
N LEU A 98 8.49 14.04 11.75
CA LEU A 98 9.91 14.04 11.44
C LEU A 98 10.04 14.66 10.05
N ILE A 99 10.23 15.98 9.99
CA ILE A 99 10.58 16.71 8.77
C ILE A 99 12.06 16.44 8.49
N GLU A 100 12.40 15.19 8.20
CA GLU A 100 13.68 14.84 7.56
C GLU A 100 13.33 13.96 6.37
N GLY A 101 13.59 14.47 5.16
CA GLY A 101 13.40 13.69 3.92
C GLY A 101 11.99 13.69 3.33
N SER A 102 11.19 14.75 3.51
CA SER A 102 9.94 14.94 2.74
C SER A 102 10.18 15.14 1.24
N GLU A 103 11.43 15.23 0.81
CA GLU A 103 11.85 15.21 -0.58
C GLU A 103 12.26 13.77 -0.91
N THR A 104 11.34 13.00 -1.50
CA THR A 104 11.73 11.76 -2.19
C THR A 104 12.88 12.10 -3.15
N PRO A 105 14.08 11.51 -3.03
CA PRO A 105 15.20 11.83 -3.92
C PRO A 105 14.93 11.30 -5.33
N GLN A 106 14.01 11.92 -6.06
CA GLN A 106 13.60 11.45 -7.36
C GLN A 106 14.64 11.86 -8.40
N SER A 107 15.12 10.90 -9.18
CA SER A 107 15.94 11.20 -10.36
C SER A 107 15.15 12.09 -11.34
N THR A 108 15.81 13.08 -11.94
CA THR A 108 15.14 14.02 -12.84
C THR A 108 14.51 13.25 -14.03
N PRO A 109 13.20 13.33 -14.26
CA PRO A 109 12.54 12.53 -15.29
C PRO A 109 13.07 12.81 -16.70
N ALA A 110 13.14 11.79 -17.56
CA ALA A 110 13.66 11.94 -18.93
C ALA A 110 12.90 12.96 -19.78
N TRP A 111 11.59 13.15 -19.53
CA TRP A 111 10.79 14.16 -20.23
C TRP A 111 11.26 15.59 -19.96
N PHE A 112 11.85 15.86 -18.79
CA PHE A 112 12.39 17.16 -18.44
C PHE A 112 13.57 17.54 -19.35
N TRP A 113 14.46 16.57 -19.60
CA TRP A 113 15.56 16.72 -20.56
C TRP A 113 15.06 16.90 -22.00
N ALA A 114 14.01 16.18 -22.38
CA ALA A 114 13.39 16.34 -23.70
C ALA A 114 12.84 17.76 -23.93
N ILE A 115 12.24 18.38 -22.90
CA ILE A 115 11.77 19.76 -22.94
C ILE A 115 12.96 20.72 -23.10
N ILE A 116 14.04 20.55 -22.33
CA ILE A 116 15.24 21.40 -22.44
C ILE A 116 15.83 21.32 -23.84
N ILE A 117 16.00 20.12 -24.39
CA ILE A 117 16.53 19.91 -25.74
C ILE A 117 15.62 20.56 -26.79
N GLY A 118 14.29 20.39 -26.67
CA GLY A 118 13.33 21.01 -27.57
C GLY A 118 13.37 22.54 -27.52
N PHE A 119 13.48 23.11 -26.32
CA PHE A 119 13.55 24.55 -26.13
C PHE A 119 14.85 25.14 -26.70
N ILE A 120 15.99 24.50 -26.46
CA ILE A 120 17.29 24.92 -27.03
C ILE A 120 17.27 24.80 -28.56
N GLY A 121 16.77 23.68 -29.10
CA GLY A 121 16.65 23.49 -30.54
C GLY A 121 15.74 24.52 -31.20
N PHE A 122 14.61 24.84 -30.56
CA PHE A 122 13.70 25.90 -31.02
C PHE A 122 14.36 27.29 -30.98
N ALA A 123 15.09 27.61 -29.92
CA ALA A 123 15.81 28.88 -29.81
C ALA A 123 16.84 29.04 -30.95
N ILE A 124 17.65 28.00 -31.20
CA ILE A 124 18.63 28.00 -32.31
C ILE A 124 17.93 28.17 -33.67
N TYR A 125 16.85 27.43 -33.92
CA TYR A 125 16.05 27.59 -35.14
C TYR A 125 15.53 29.01 -35.30
N TYR A 126 14.93 29.56 -34.25
CA TYR A 126 14.37 30.90 -34.25
C TYR A 126 15.43 31.96 -34.58
N PHE A 127 16.59 31.93 -33.90
CA PHE A 127 17.69 32.85 -34.17
C PHE A 127 18.26 32.69 -35.59
N THR A 128 18.37 31.46 -36.09
CA THR A 128 18.86 31.22 -37.46
C THR A 128 17.91 31.79 -38.49
N VAL A 129 16.61 31.57 -38.33
CA VAL A 129 15.59 32.10 -39.25
C VAL A 129 15.51 33.62 -39.18
N GLU A 130 15.62 34.21 -37.99
CA GLU A 130 15.62 35.67 -37.82
C GLU A 130 16.86 36.31 -38.46
N MET A 131 18.05 35.72 -38.28
CA MET A 131 19.28 36.15 -38.96
C MET A 131 19.18 36.05 -40.48
N ILE A 132 18.56 35.00 -41.02
CA ILE A 132 18.36 34.82 -42.47
C ILE A 132 17.35 35.82 -43.04
N LYS A 133 16.30 36.17 -42.29
CA LYS A 133 15.28 37.14 -42.72
C LYS A 133 15.72 38.60 -42.57
N GLY A 134 16.71 38.86 -41.72
CA GLY A 134 17.28 40.19 -41.47
C GLY A 134 18.41 40.61 -42.41
N ILE A 135 18.79 39.75 -43.37
CA ILE A 135 19.72 40.03 -44.49
C ILE A 135 18.89 40.20 -45.77
#